data_AF-A0A1Q7MSL4-F1
#
_entry.id   AF-A0A1Q7MSL4-F1
#
_cell.length_a   1.000
_cell.length_b   1.000
_cell.length_c   1.000
_cell.angle_alpha   90.00
_cell.angle_beta   90.00
_cell.angle_gamma   90.00
#
_symmetry.space_group_name_H-M   'P 1'
#
loop_
_entity.id
_entity.type
_entity.pdbx_description
1 polymer ?
#
loop_
_entity_poly.entity_id
_entity_poly.type
_entity_poly.pdbx_seq_one_letter_code
_entity_poly.pdbx_strand_id
1 'polypeptide(L)'
;MRLYLNPAAFSTAAAFTLGSGPRILPGLRSPGRWSTDLALDKEFHLARSLRGLFRVEVINLFNTPWYTSLASTSFGAANFAQVTTQANLSRFTQFTFRLSF
;
A
#
# COMPACT_ATOMS: atom_id res chain seq x y z
N MET A 1 1.07 12.24 14.45
CA MET A 1 1.69 11.94 13.13
C MET A 1 2.74 10.86 13.34
N ARG A 2 2.73 9.77 12.56
CA ARG A 2 3.65 8.64 12.78
C ARG A 2 4.90 8.83 11.93
N LEU A 3 6.04 9.00 12.59
CA LEU A 3 7.35 9.15 11.95
C LEU A 3 7.85 7.79 11.46
N TYR A 4 8.35 7.74 10.23
CA TYR A 4 8.95 6.56 9.61
C TYR A 4 10.47 6.51 9.79
N LEU A 5 11.11 7.67 9.86
CA LEU A 5 12.50 7.83 10.29
C LEU A 5 12.55 8.61 11.60
N ASN A 6 13.61 8.43 12.39
CA ASN A 6 13.89 9.30 13.53
C ASN A 6 14.57 10.60 13.06
N PRO A 7 13.94 11.78 13.15
CA PRO A 7 14.56 13.03 12.72
C PRO A 7 15.79 13.40 13.56
N ALA A 8 15.85 12.97 14.83
CA ALA A 8 16.98 13.23 15.72
C ALA A 8 18.26 12.47 15.33
N ALA A 9 18.18 11.53 14.38
CA ALA A 9 19.36 10.86 13.80
C ALA A 9 20.05 11.69 12.71
N PHE A 10 19.53 12.89 12.40
CA PHE A 10 20.03 13.75 11.33
C PHE A 10 20.32 15.16 11.86
N SER A 11 21.31 15.81 11.26
CA SER A 11 21.66 17.19 11.51
C SER A 11 22.16 17.84 10.23
N THR A 12 22.02 19.15 10.12
CA THR A 12 22.69 19.92 9.06
C THR A 12 24.18 19.98 9.33
N ALA A 13 25.00 19.83 8.28
CA ALA A 13 26.42 20.15 8.36
C ALA A 13 26.62 21.67 8.59
N ALA A 14 27.75 22.05 9.19
CA ALA A 14 28.09 23.46 9.33
C ALA A 14 28.25 24.13 7.96
N ALA A 15 28.00 25.44 7.87
CA ALA A 15 28.16 26.17 6.62
C ALA A 15 29.57 25.96 6.04
N PHE A 16 29.63 25.75 4.72
CA PHE A 16 30.87 25.49 3.99
C PHE A 16 31.61 24.19 4.38
N THR A 17 30.92 23.22 4.99
CA THR A 17 31.47 21.89 5.31
C THR A 17 30.67 20.77 4.63
N LEU A 18 31.31 19.62 4.39
CA LEU A 18 30.64 18.41 3.93
C LEU A 18 30.04 17.66 5.13
N GLY A 19 28.87 17.05 4.93
CA GLY A 19 28.28 16.14 5.92
C GLY A 19 28.99 14.79 5.98
N SER A 20 28.84 14.08 7.09
CA SER A 20 29.39 12.72 7.31
C SER A 20 28.43 11.59 6.93
N GLY A 21 27.16 11.91 6.65
CA GLY A 21 26.14 10.93 6.28
C GLY A 21 26.31 10.42 4.85
N PRO A 22 25.88 9.18 4.55
CA PRO A 22 25.92 8.66 3.19
C PRO A 22 24.89 9.37 2.29
N ARG A 23 25.15 9.41 0.98
CA ARG A 23 24.18 9.93 0.00
C ARG A 23 22.86 9.14 -0.01
N ILE A 24 22.93 7.84 0.27
CA ILE A 24 21.78 6.92 0.35
C ILE A 24 21.93 6.15 1.66
N LEU A 25 20.87 6.14 2.49
CA LEU A 25 20.85 5.34 3.72
C LEU A 25 20.76 3.85 3.36
N PRO A 26 21.78 3.03 3.67
CA PRO A 26 21.76 1.62 3.34
C PRO A 26 20.65 0.90 4.11
N GLY A 27 19.94 -0.01 3.46
CA GLY A 27 18.86 -0.79 4.07
C GLY A 27 17.53 -0.05 4.24
N LEU A 28 17.46 1.27 4.01
CA LEU A 28 16.19 1.98 4.04
C LEU A 28 15.33 1.58 2.83
N ARG A 29 14.08 1.19 3.09
CA ARG A 29 13.04 0.86 2.11
C ARG A 29 11.77 1.63 2.42
N SER A 30 10.87 1.74 1.47
CA SER A 30 9.50 2.22 1.75
C SER A 30 8.78 1.26 2.71
N PRO A 31 7.72 1.71 3.40
CA PRO A 31 6.89 0.84 4.20
C PRO A 31 6.48 -0.43 3.43
N GLY A 32 6.43 -1.54 4.16
CA GLY A 32 5.99 -2.82 3.62
C GLY A 32 4.56 -2.73 3.08
N ARG A 33 4.28 -3.59 2.10
CA ARG A 33 3.03 -3.62 1.36
C ARG A 33 2.44 -5.03 1.47
N TRP A 34 1.23 -5.12 2.00
CA TRP A 34 0.52 -6.38 2.15
C TRP A 34 -0.94 -6.18 1.75
N SER A 35 -1.45 -7.05 0.88
CA SER A 35 -2.87 -7.18 0.57
C SER A 35 -3.24 -8.64 0.60
N THR A 36 -4.43 -8.94 1.07
CA THR A 36 -5.03 -10.27 0.97
C THR A 36 -6.36 -10.09 0.27
N ASP A 37 -6.52 -10.78 -0.85
CA ASP A 37 -7.73 -10.70 -1.67
C ASP A 37 -8.44 -12.06 -1.62
N LEU A 38 -9.77 -12.04 -1.69
CA LEU A 38 -10.62 -13.23 -1.60
C LEU A 38 -11.56 -13.29 -2.79
N ALA A 39 -11.65 -14.45 -3.43
CA ALA A 39 -12.65 -14.75 -4.45
C ALA A 39 -13.40 -16.02 -4.06
N LEU A 40 -14.74 -15.97 -4.09
CA LEU A 40 -15.62 -17.10 -3.83
C LEU A 40 -16.55 -17.31 -5.02
N ASP A 41 -16.52 -18.51 -5.58
CA ASP A 41 -17.32 -18.90 -6.72
C ASP A 41 -18.36 -19.95 -6.36
N LYS A 42 -19.58 -19.76 -6.84
CA LYS A 42 -20.63 -20.77 -6.81
C LYS A 42 -21.18 -20.99 -8.21
N GLU A 43 -20.96 -22.19 -8.74
CA GLU A 43 -21.65 -22.68 -9.93
C GLU A 43 -22.99 -23.31 -9.53
N PHE A 44 -24.02 -23.05 -10.34
CA PHE A 44 -25.33 -23.67 -10.25
C PHE A 44 -25.79 -24.17 -11.61
N HIS A 45 -26.31 -25.39 -11.63
CA HIS A 45 -27.01 -25.97 -12.77
C HIS A 45 -28.45 -25.48 -12.75
N LEU A 46 -28.85 -24.73 -13.79
CA LEU A 46 -30.19 -24.16 -13.89
C LEU A 46 -31.14 -25.19 -14.52
N ALA A 47 -30.98 -25.42 -15.83
CA ALA A 47 -31.75 -26.41 -16.59
C ALA A 47 -31.03 -26.73 -17.91
N ARG A 48 -31.10 -27.99 -18.37
CA ARG A 48 -30.45 -28.45 -19.61
C ARG A 48 -28.94 -28.14 -19.61
N SER A 49 -28.42 -27.53 -20.67
CA SER A 49 -27.03 -27.07 -20.79
C SER A 49 -26.77 -25.73 -20.11
N LEU A 50 -27.79 -25.08 -19.52
CA LEU A 50 -27.66 -23.76 -18.91
C LEU A 50 -26.96 -23.84 -17.54
N ARG A 51 -25.83 -23.15 -17.43
CA ARG A 51 -25.01 -23.02 -16.22
C ARG A 51 -24.89 -21.56 -15.82
N GLY A 52 -24.99 -21.29 -14.52
CA GLY A 52 -24.70 -19.99 -13.97
C GLY A 52 -23.54 -20.05 -12.99
N LEU A 53 -22.70 -19.02 -12.99
CA LEU A 53 -21.62 -18.82 -12.03
C LEU A 53 -21.83 -17.47 -11.37
N PHE A 54 -21.91 -17.47 -10.04
CA PHE A 54 -21.91 -16.28 -9.22
C PHE A 54 -20.57 -16.19 -8.49
N ARG A 55 -19.92 -15.04 -8.59
CA ARG A 55 -18.62 -14.76 -7.98
C ARG A 55 -18.74 -13.53 -7.07
N VAL A 56 -18.19 -13.67 -5.87
CA VAL A 56 -17.95 -12.56 -4.94
C VAL A 56 -16.44 -12.38 -4.81
N GLU A 57 -15.96 -11.17 -5.09
CA GLU A 57 -14.56 -10.81 -4.92
C GLU A 57 -14.43 -9.67 -3.93
N VAL A 58 -13.55 -9.84 -2.94
CA VAL A 58 -13.19 -8.81 -1.96
C VAL A 58 -11.72 -8.49 -2.13
N ILE A 59 -11.43 -7.28 -2.57
CA ILE A 59 -10.07 -6.76 -2.66
C ILE A 59 -9.73 -6.08 -1.34
N ASN A 60 -8.52 -6.32 -0.83
CA ASN A 60 -8.07 -5.84 0.48
C ASN A 60 -9.00 -6.31 1.62
N LEU A 61 -9.16 -7.64 1.76
CA LEU A 61 -10.04 -8.31 2.72
C LEU A 61 -9.93 -7.74 4.14
N PHE A 62 -8.70 -7.53 4.61
CA PHE A 62 -8.40 -7.02 5.95
C PHE A 62 -8.40 -5.49 6.07
N ASN A 63 -8.70 -4.78 4.99
CA ASN A 63 -8.67 -3.31 4.92
C ASN A 63 -7.36 -2.72 5.45
N THR A 64 -6.23 -3.36 5.13
CA THR A 64 -4.90 -2.92 5.55
C THR A 64 -4.45 -1.76 4.64
N PRO A 65 -4.17 -0.56 5.17
CA PRO A 65 -3.65 0.53 4.36
C PRO A 65 -2.20 0.23 4.01
N TRP A 66 -1.84 0.43 2.74
CA TRP A 66 -0.44 0.52 2.36
C TRP A 66 -0.09 2.00 2.10
N TYR A 67 1.18 2.36 2.26
CA TYR A 67 1.61 3.73 2.10
C TYR A 67 2.65 3.83 0.98
N THR A 68 2.76 5.03 0.40
CA THR A 68 3.86 5.38 -0.50
C THR A 68 5.16 5.62 0.29
N SER A 69 6.17 6.20 -0.34
CA SER A 69 7.43 6.62 0.27
C SER A 69 7.26 7.76 1.26
N LEU A 70 8.37 8.16 1.87
CA LEU A 70 8.48 9.40 2.64
C LEU A 70 7.93 10.58 1.85
N ALA A 71 7.19 11.45 2.54
CA ALA A 71 6.61 12.66 1.97
C ALA A 71 7.69 13.69 1.58
N SER A 72 8.82 13.69 2.27
CA SER A 72 10.03 14.43 1.89
C SER A 72 11.28 13.74 2.44
N THR A 73 12.33 13.74 1.64
CA THR A 73 13.69 13.35 2.03
C THR A 73 14.57 14.55 2.37
N SER A 74 14.06 15.78 2.24
CA SER A 74 14.78 17.01 2.54
C SER A 74 14.76 17.29 4.05
N PHE A 75 15.94 17.31 4.67
CA PHE A 75 16.06 17.64 6.09
C PHE A 75 15.68 19.10 6.34
N GLY A 76 14.83 19.35 7.35
CA GLY A 76 14.26 20.67 7.64
C GLY A 76 12.90 20.94 7.00
N ALA A 77 12.43 20.10 6.07
CA ALA A 77 11.05 20.17 5.59
C ALA A 77 10.07 19.77 6.69
N ALA A 78 8.90 20.43 6.77
CA ALA A 78 7.87 20.15 7.79
C ALA A 78 7.35 18.70 7.75
N ASN A 79 7.42 18.04 6.59
CA ASN A 79 7.01 16.66 6.36
C ASN A 79 8.19 15.68 6.24
N PHE A 80 9.41 16.08 6.62
CA PHE A 80 10.56 15.18 6.67
C PHE A 80 10.28 13.99 7.58
N ALA A 81 10.80 12.81 7.22
CA ALA A 81 10.66 11.57 7.98
C ALA A 81 9.21 11.06 8.17
N GLN A 82 8.23 11.64 7.47
CA GLN A 82 6.83 11.25 7.57
C GLN A 82 6.37 10.43 6.36
N VAL A 83 5.41 9.55 6.59
CA VAL A 83 4.65 8.86 5.54
C VAL A 83 3.19 9.25 5.71
N THR A 84 2.64 9.96 4.73
CA THR A 84 1.34 10.63 4.88
C THR A 84 0.30 10.17 3.87
N THR A 85 0.72 9.50 2.79
CA THR A 85 -0.15 9.23 1.66
C THR A 85 -0.40 7.73 1.54
N GLN A 86 -1.67 7.34 1.61
CA GLN A 86 -2.11 5.99 1.27
C GLN A 86 -2.04 5.82 -0.25
N ALA A 87 -1.64 4.63 -0.70
CA ALA A 87 -1.50 4.35 -2.11
C ALA A 87 -2.48 3.28 -2.64
N ASN A 88 -3.27 2.61 -1.79
CA ASN A 88 -4.13 1.47 -2.20
C ASN A 88 -5.56 1.93 -2.20
N LEU A 89 -6.36 1.19 -2.95
CA LEU A 89 -7.79 1.16 -2.74
C LEU A 89 -8.08 0.63 -1.32
N SER A 90 -8.98 1.33 -0.63
CA SER A 90 -9.67 0.77 0.54
C SER A 90 -10.43 -0.48 0.13
N ARG A 91 -10.80 -1.31 1.12
CA ARG A 91 -11.55 -2.55 0.85
C ARG A 91 -12.79 -2.27 0.01
N PHE A 92 -12.94 -3.00 -1.09
CA PHE A 92 -14.15 -3.01 -1.88
C PHE A 92 -14.52 -4.42 -2.30
N THR A 93 -15.83 -4.62 -2.52
CA THR A 93 -16.40 -5.88 -2.93
C THR A 93 -17.05 -5.72 -4.29
N GLN A 94 -16.80 -6.67 -5.19
CA GLN A 94 -17.44 -6.74 -6.48
C GLN A 94 -18.19 -8.07 -6.64
N PHE A 95 -19.29 -8.01 -7.37
CA PHE A 95 -20.15 -9.14 -7.65
C PHE A 95 -20.20 -9.36 -9.15
N THR A 96 -19.94 -10.60 -9.58
CA THR A 96 -19.97 -10.98 -10.99
C THR A 96 -20.92 -12.15 -11.17
N PHE A 97 -21.76 -12.07 -12.20
CA PHE A 97 -22.60 -13.18 -12.65
C PHE A 97 -22.27 -13.52 -14.10
N ARG A 98 -22.10 -14.81 -14.39
CA ARG A 98 -21.89 -15.33 -15.75
C ARG A 98 -22.92 -16.42 -16.05
N LEU A 99 -23.51 -16.34 -17.24
CA LEU A 99 -24.39 -17.36 -17.80
C LEU A 99 -23.68 -18.08 -18.96
N SER A 100 -23.86 -19.39 -19.08
CA SER A 100 -23.31 -20.21 -20.17
C SER A 100 -24.36 -21.22 -20.62
N PHE A 101 -24.46 -21.49 -21.94
CA PHE A 101 -25.53 -22.28 -22.56
C PHE A 101 -24.98 -23.28 -23.58
#